data_AF-A0A815H3T5-F1
#
_entry.id   AF-A0A815H3T5-F1
#
_cell.length_a   1.000
_cell.length_b   1.000
_cell.length_c   1.000
_cell.angle_alpha   90.00
_cell.angle_beta   90.00
_cell.angle_gamma   90.00
#
_symmetry.space_group_name_H-M   'P 1'
#
loop_
_entity.id
_entity.type
_entity.pdbx_description
1 polymer ?
#
loop_
_entity_poly.entity_id
_entity_poly.type
_entity_poly.pdbx_seq_one_letter_code
_entity_poly.pdbx_strand_id
1 'polypeptide(L)'
;MVVFNGKMCLKLIEADDLRATQHSTRYFPQNPSTAYLSPYISIDIDDLPLGRTHTKERTTTPTYNEEFSSDVHNGQQLHFTIFHDAALPPDEYVADCTVKFENIHDKKSDIWIDLEPVGRIHIAIELQGQFSNSVSNERHFKQNKRAFAQRRFAVVRRVYEINGHKFMATFFRQPTFCSICSEFICVYMCNT
;
A
#
# COMPACT_ATOMS: atom_id res chain seq x y z
N MET A 1 9.89 4.46 -17.48
CA MET A 1 9.12 5.03 -16.35
C MET A 1 9.82 6.31 -15.91
N VAL A 2 9.10 7.42 -15.72
CA VAL A 2 9.73 8.69 -15.32
C VAL A 2 10.03 8.63 -13.82
N VAL A 3 11.23 9.04 -13.41
CA VAL A 3 11.63 9.10 -12.00
C VAL A 3 12.21 10.47 -11.66
N PHE A 4 11.97 10.91 -10.44
CA PHE A 4 12.49 12.17 -9.91
C PHE A 4 13.75 11.93 -9.07
N ASN A 5 14.77 12.76 -9.28
CA ASN A 5 15.96 12.81 -8.45
C ASN A 5 16.25 14.26 -8.06
N GLY A 6 16.30 14.52 -6.75
CA GLY A 6 16.57 15.86 -6.23
C GLY A 6 15.93 16.10 -4.86
N LYS A 7 15.86 17.35 -4.46
CA LYS A 7 15.23 17.77 -3.20
C LYS A 7 13.76 18.05 -3.40
N MET A 8 12.96 17.57 -2.45
CA MET A 8 11.54 17.89 -2.35
C MET A 8 11.30 18.62 -1.03
N CYS A 9 10.54 19.71 -1.10
CA CYS A 9 9.92 20.36 0.06
C CYS A 9 8.40 20.28 -0.12
N LEU A 10 7.73 19.57 0.78
CA LEU A 10 6.28 19.39 0.79
C LEU A 10 5.69 20.14 1.98
N LYS A 11 4.65 20.93 1.75
CA LYS A 11 3.81 21.53 2.78
C LYS A 11 2.42 20.93 2.72
N LEU A 12 2.01 20.29 3.81
CA LEU A 12 0.63 19.87 4.03
C LEU A 12 -0.11 21.03 4.68
N ILE A 13 -1.06 21.64 3.95
CA ILE A 13 -1.76 22.84 4.39
C ILE A 13 -2.98 22.42 5.20
N GLU A 14 -3.93 21.73 4.57
CA GLU A 14 -5.20 21.31 5.18
C GLU A 14 -5.84 20.14 4.44
N ALA A 15 -6.90 19.59 5.03
CA ALA A 15 -7.81 18.65 4.39
C ALA A 15 -9.26 19.10 4.59
N ASP A 16 -10.12 18.72 3.67
CA ASP A 16 -11.54 19.09 3.64
C ASP A 16 -12.45 17.88 3.36
N ASP A 17 -13.69 17.93 3.85
CA ASP A 17 -14.73 16.88 3.74
C ASP A 17 -14.25 15.46 4.10
N LEU A 18 -13.43 15.30 5.15
CA LEU A 18 -13.05 13.98 5.65
C LEU A 18 -14.24 13.28 6.28
N ARG A 19 -14.37 11.96 6.04
CA ARG A 19 -15.48 11.16 6.56
C ARG A 19 -15.03 9.91 7.28
N ALA A 20 -15.61 9.72 8.46
CA ALA A 20 -15.51 8.49 9.21
C ALA A 20 -15.98 7.29 8.36
N THR A 21 -15.19 6.21 8.36
CA THR A 21 -15.56 4.97 7.67
C THR A 21 -16.70 4.27 8.39
N GLN A 22 -17.39 3.35 7.71
CA GLN A 22 -18.42 2.52 8.35
C GLN A 22 -17.86 1.67 9.50
N HIS A 23 -16.55 1.38 9.47
CA HIS A 23 -15.90 0.64 10.55
C HIS A 23 -15.78 1.50 11.82
N SER A 24 -15.31 2.76 11.68
CA SER A 24 -15.15 3.67 12.82
C SER A 24 -16.47 4.03 13.49
N THR A 25 -17.54 4.12 12.71
CA THR A 25 -18.89 4.43 13.21
C THR A 25 -19.60 3.25 13.89
N ARG A 26 -19.08 2.02 13.80
CA ARG A 26 -19.71 0.82 14.38
C ARG A 26 -19.88 0.91 15.91
N TYR A 27 -18.95 1.55 16.60
CA TYR A 27 -18.98 1.69 18.06
C TYR A 27 -19.91 2.80 18.56
N PHE A 28 -20.38 3.70 17.66
CA PHE A 28 -21.26 4.82 18.00
C PHE A 28 -22.52 4.86 17.10
N PRO A 29 -23.38 3.82 17.17
CA PRO A 29 -24.51 3.65 16.25
C PRO A 29 -25.61 4.72 16.39
N GLN A 30 -25.64 5.47 17.49
CA GLN A 30 -26.73 6.42 17.76
C GLN A 30 -26.54 7.78 17.08
N ASN A 31 -25.33 8.16 16.66
CA ASN A 31 -25.07 9.43 15.96
C ASN A 31 -23.96 9.29 14.90
N PRO A 32 -24.22 8.60 13.76
CA PRO A 32 -23.22 8.37 12.72
C PRO A 32 -22.72 9.66 12.06
N SER A 33 -23.52 10.73 12.04
CA SER A 33 -23.17 12.04 11.48
C SER A 33 -22.29 12.91 12.38
N THR A 34 -22.02 12.48 13.62
CA THR A 34 -21.18 13.24 14.58
C THR A 34 -19.93 12.46 14.99
N ALA A 35 -19.51 11.47 14.19
CA ALA A 35 -18.25 10.78 14.40
C ALA A 35 -17.12 11.79 14.13
N TYR A 36 -16.71 12.47 15.18
CA TYR A 36 -15.58 13.38 15.16
C TYR A 36 -14.32 12.56 14.92
N LEU A 37 -13.59 12.90 13.87
CA LEU A 37 -12.28 12.30 13.59
C LEU A 37 -11.21 13.03 14.39
N SER A 38 -10.18 12.30 14.78
CA SER A 38 -8.89 12.89 15.15
C SER A 38 -7.88 12.58 14.04
N PRO A 39 -7.88 13.33 12.91
CA PRO A 39 -7.12 12.95 11.72
C PRO A 39 -5.64 13.34 11.79
N TYR A 40 -4.78 12.44 11.33
CA TYR A 40 -3.40 12.74 10.92
C TYR A 40 -3.12 12.15 9.54
N ILE A 41 -2.09 12.68 8.87
CA ILE A 41 -1.69 12.24 7.53
C ILE A 41 -0.32 11.57 7.62
N SER A 42 -0.22 10.33 7.17
CA SER A 42 1.03 9.63 6.89
C SER A 42 1.47 9.91 5.45
N ILE A 43 2.77 10.08 5.25
CA ILE A 43 3.36 10.43 3.96
C ILE A 43 4.45 9.41 3.64
N ASP A 44 4.34 8.80 2.46
CA ASP A 44 5.29 7.83 1.95
C ASP A 44 5.79 8.23 0.55
N ILE A 45 7.04 7.91 0.24
CA ILE A 45 7.62 8.01 -1.10
C ILE A 45 7.95 6.60 -1.57
N ASP A 46 7.29 6.10 -2.60
CA ASP A 46 7.48 4.73 -3.12
C ASP A 46 7.49 3.65 -2.01
N ASP A 47 6.49 3.70 -1.11
CA ASP A 47 6.32 2.82 0.07
C ASP A 47 7.35 3.02 1.21
N LEU A 48 8.25 4.01 1.09
CA LEU A 48 9.16 4.39 2.16
C LEU A 48 8.56 5.53 3.00
N PRO A 49 8.42 5.37 4.33
CA PRO A 49 7.86 6.41 5.17
C PRO A 49 8.75 7.65 5.21
N LEU A 50 8.16 8.79 4.85
CA LEU A 50 8.77 10.10 4.95
C LEU A 50 8.49 10.71 6.33
N GLY A 51 7.26 10.61 6.79
CA GLY A 51 6.82 11.21 8.05
C GLY A 51 5.31 11.21 8.21
N ARG A 52 4.85 11.80 9.30
CA ARG A 52 3.42 12.02 9.56
C ARG A 52 3.19 13.39 10.18
N THR A 53 2.00 13.92 9.99
CA THR A 53 1.58 15.17 10.64
C THR A 53 1.24 14.98 12.11
N HIS A 54 1.07 16.08 12.84
CA HIS A 54 0.39 16.04 14.12
C HIS A 54 -1.10 15.70 13.96
N THR A 55 -1.62 14.92 14.90
CA THR A 55 -3.05 14.66 15.02
C THR A 55 -3.80 15.95 15.32
N LYS A 56 -4.87 16.22 14.59
CA LYS A 56 -5.84 17.26 14.93
C LYS A 56 -7.02 16.62 15.62
N GLU A 57 -7.48 17.20 16.71
CA GLU A 57 -8.58 16.61 17.47
C GLU A 57 -9.94 17.02 16.90
N ARG A 58 -10.86 16.06 16.86
CA ARG A 58 -12.30 16.29 16.74
C ARG A 58 -12.69 17.17 15.53
N THR A 59 -12.17 16.88 14.35
CA THR A 59 -12.41 17.67 13.12
C THR A 59 -12.47 16.81 11.86
N THR A 60 -13.30 17.22 10.91
CA THR A 60 -13.35 16.68 9.53
C THR A 60 -12.69 17.60 8.51
N THR A 61 -12.24 18.78 8.94
CA THR A 61 -11.57 19.80 8.12
C THR A 61 -10.29 20.28 8.82
N PRO A 62 -9.28 19.41 8.99
CA PRO A 62 -8.06 19.72 9.73
C PRO A 62 -7.14 20.68 8.97
N THR A 63 -6.58 21.66 9.66
CA THR A 63 -5.48 22.51 9.16
C THR A 63 -4.16 22.10 9.83
N TYR A 64 -3.18 21.69 9.03
CA TYR A 64 -1.87 21.20 9.48
C TYR A 64 -0.81 22.31 9.42
N ASN A 65 -0.58 22.89 8.24
CA ASN A 65 0.53 23.82 7.95
C ASN A 65 1.90 23.25 8.33
N GLU A 66 2.13 21.97 8.03
CA GLU A 66 3.37 21.25 8.36
C GLU A 66 4.22 21.02 7.11
N GLU A 67 5.55 21.14 7.26
CA GLU A 67 6.51 21.05 6.16
C GLU A 67 7.45 19.85 6.34
N PHE A 68 7.67 19.13 5.23
CA PHE A 68 8.48 17.92 5.14
C PHE A 68 9.49 18.07 4.00
N SER A 69 10.77 17.90 4.31
CA SER A 69 11.84 18.04 3.33
C SER A 69 12.66 16.76 3.24
N SER A 70 12.95 16.30 2.02
CA SER A 70 13.73 15.08 1.79
C SER A 70 14.52 15.11 0.49
N ASP A 71 15.65 14.41 0.49
CA ASP A 71 16.42 14.08 -0.70
C ASP A 71 15.81 12.81 -1.34
N VAL A 72 15.22 12.97 -2.52
CA VAL A 72 14.51 11.92 -3.25
C VAL A 72 15.42 11.30 -4.31
N HIS A 73 15.50 9.97 -4.31
CA HIS A 73 16.30 9.20 -5.26
C HIS A 73 15.41 8.17 -5.98
N ASN A 74 15.34 8.29 -7.31
CA ASN A 74 14.46 7.48 -8.16
C ASN A 74 12.99 7.47 -7.74
N GLY A 75 12.49 8.58 -7.19
CA GLY A 75 11.12 8.72 -6.71
C GLY A 75 10.09 8.66 -7.84
N GLN A 76 9.01 7.90 -7.68
CA GLN A 76 7.92 7.81 -8.66
C GLN A 76 6.64 8.45 -8.17
N GLN A 77 6.26 8.20 -6.92
CA GLN A 77 5.00 8.67 -6.36
C GLN A 77 5.11 9.02 -4.88
N LEU A 78 4.31 10.02 -4.50
CA LEU A 78 3.94 10.33 -3.13
C LEU A 78 2.63 9.63 -2.81
N HIS A 79 2.56 9.02 -1.64
CA HIS A 79 1.35 8.43 -1.10
C HIS A 79 0.98 9.14 0.19
N PHE A 80 -0.29 9.50 0.31
CA PHE A 80 -0.84 10.13 1.50
C PHE A 80 -1.93 9.24 2.05
N THR A 81 -1.81 8.84 3.31
CA THR A 81 -2.84 8.05 3.99
C THR A 81 -3.33 8.80 5.21
N ILE A 82 -4.65 8.99 5.29
CA ILE A 82 -5.31 9.68 6.39
C ILE A 82 -5.78 8.62 7.38
N PHE A 83 -5.40 8.80 8.63
CA PHE A 83 -5.79 7.93 9.74
C PHE A 83 -6.55 8.72 10.79
N HIS A 84 -7.46 8.04 11.47
CA HIS A 84 -8.01 8.46 12.75
C HIS A 84 -7.13 7.91 13.87
N ASP A 85 -6.57 8.81 14.68
CA ASP A 85 -5.84 8.48 15.90
C ASP A 85 -6.80 7.85 16.92
N ALA A 86 -6.71 6.53 17.07
CA ALA A 86 -7.60 5.77 17.91
C ALA A 86 -7.04 5.70 19.33
N ALA A 87 -7.91 5.85 20.33
CA ALA A 87 -7.49 5.73 21.74
C ALA A 87 -6.86 4.37 22.08
N LEU A 88 -7.18 3.33 21.30
CA LEU A 88 -6.59 2.00 21.38
C LEU A 88 -6.18 1.55 19.97
N PRO A 89 -4.91 1.18 19.74
CA PRO A 89 -4.45 0.69 18.44
C PRO A 89 -5.20 -0.57 17.96
N PRO A 90 -5.27 -0.80 16.63
CA PRO A 90 -4.65 0.00 15.57
C PRO A 90 -5.45 1.26 15.21
N ASP A 91 -4.76 2.26 14.67
CA ASP A 91 -5.39 3.45 14.09
C ASP A 91 -6.26 3.07 12.89
N GLU A 92 -7.33 3.83 12.69
CA GLU A 92 -8.33 3.51 11.68
C GLU A 92 -8.06 4.29 10.39
N TYR A 93 -7.97 3.57 9.28
CA TYR A 93 -7.88 4.18 7.96
C TYR A 93 -9.15 5.00 7.65
N VAL A 94 -8.95 6.19 7.10
CA VAL A 94 -10.01 7.11 6.68
C VAL A 94 -10.09 7.17 5.16
N ALA A 95 -8.99 7.55 4.52
CA ALA A 95 -8.88 7.78 3.08
C ALA A 95 -7.41 7.84 2.65
N ASP A 96 -7.13 7.75 1.36
CA ASP A 96 -5.78 7.93 0.80
C ASP A 96 -5.81 8.58 -0.58
N CYS A 97 -4.63 9.01 -1.04
CA CYS A 97 -4.42 9.37 -2.44
C CYS A 97 -2.96 9.14 -2.83
N THR A 98 -2.73 9.03 -4.14
CA THR A 98 -1.40 8.86 -4.71
C THR A 98 -1.14 9.91 -5.77
N VAL A 99 -0.03 10.63 -5.64
CA VAL A 99 0.41 11.68 -6.57
C VAL A 99 1.73 11.26 -7.17
N LYS A 100 1.75 11.01 -8.48
CA LYS A 100 3.00 10.75 -9.18
C LYS A 100 3.81 12.02 -9.35
N PHE A 101 5.13 11.95 -9.19
CA PHE A 101 6.00 13.09 -9.44
C PHE A 101 5.90 13.56 -10.91
N GLU A 102 5.63 12.66 -11.85
CA GLU A 102 5.44 13.01 -13.27
C GLU A 102 4.24 13.92 -13.53
N ASN A 103 3.24 13.92 -12.65
CA ASN A 103 2.05 14.76 -12.75
C ASN A 103 2.26 16.16 -12.16
N ILE A 104 3.40 16.41 -11.51
CA ILE A 104 3.78 17.71 -10.94
C ILE A 104 4.52 18.48 -12.04
N HIS A 105 3.76 19.23 -12.83
CA HIS A 105 4.26 19.92 -14.02
C HIS A 105 5.18 21.10 -13.68
N ASP A 106 4.83 21.84 -12.62
CA ASP A 106 5.61 22.99 -12.17
C ASP A 106 6.50 22.61 -10.97
N LYS A 107 7.73 23.12 -10.98
CA LYS A 107 8.68 22.96 -9.85
C LYS A 107 8.12 23.48 -8.54
N LYS A 108 7.11 24.35 -8.58
CA LYS A 108 6.35 24.78 -7.42
C LYS A 108 4.88 24.66 -7.77
N SER A 109 4.18 23.76 -7.08
CA SER A 109 2.76 23.50 -7.30
C SER A 109 2.01 23.67 -5.99
N ASP A 110 0.85 24.29 -6.06
CA ASP A 110 -0.08 24.51 -4.95
C ASP A 110 -1.45 24.00 -5.41
N ILE A 111 -1.84 22.81 -4.94
CA ILE A 111 -2.92 22.02 -5.54
C ILE A 111 -3.80 21.32 -4.51
N TRP A 112 -5.09 21.18 -4.86
CA TRP A 112 -6.03 20.29 -4.19
C TRP A 112 -6.03 18.93 -4.88
N ILE A 113 -6.01 17.85 -4.10
CA ILE A 113 -6.03 16.47 -4.58
C ILE A 113 -7.18 15.74 -3.90
N ASP A 114 -7.97 15.05 -4.71
CA ASP A 114 -9.08 14.25 -4.21
C ASP A 114 -8.58 12.98 -3.51
N LEU A 115 -9.19 12.67 -2.37
CA LEU A 115 -8.97 11.45 -1.62
C LEU A 115 -9.99 10.40 -2.02
N GLU A 116 -9.58 9.14 -2.00
CA GLU A 116 -10.48 7.99 -2.09
C GLU A 116 -10.70 7.43 -0.67
N PRO A 117 -11.94 7.18 -0.22
CA PRO A 117 -13.20 7.28 -0.95
C PRO A 117 -13.83 8.69 -1.00
N VAL A 118 -13.54 9.56 -0.02
CA VAL A 118 -14.12 10.91 0.10
C VAL A 118 -13.12 11.86 0.77
N GLY A 119 -13.21 13.13 0.44
CA GLY A 119 -12.41 14.21 1.01
C GLY A 119 -11.36 14.70 0.03
N ARG A 120 -10.64 15.76 0.40
CA ARG A 120 -9.56 16.32 -0.41
C ARG A 120 -8.46 16.87 0.48
N ILE A 121 -7.23 16.87 -0.02
CA ILE A 121 -6.08 17.47 0.65
C ILE A 121 -5.54 18.65 -0.14
N HIS A 122 -5.06 19.65 0.57
CA HIS A 122 -4.40 20.82 0.02
C HIS A 122 -2.91 20.76 0.32
N ILE A 123 -2.09 20.70 -0.73
CA ILE A 123 -0.65 20.60 -0.61
C ILE A 123 0.04 21.69 -1.43
N ALA A 124 1.18 22.16 -0.93
CA ALA A 124 2.14 22.91 -1.72
C ALA A 124 3.45 22.13 -1.80
N ILE A 125 3.96 21.88 -3.00
CA ILE A 125 5.16 21.09 -3.23
C ILE A 125 6.16 21.87 -4.08
N GLU A 126 7.42 21.87 -3.64
CA GLU A 126 8.56 22.42 -4.36
C GLU A 126 9.56 21.31 -4.69
N LEU A 127 9.87 21.15 -5.97
CA LEU A 127 10.80 20.17 -6.51
C LEU A 127 12.04 20.86 -7.08
N GLN A 128 13.19 20.55 -6.49
CA GLN A 128 14.51 21.00 -6.92
C GLN A 128 15.32 19.80 -7.40
N GLY A 129 15.19 19.47 -8.69
CA GLY A 129 15.84 18.28 -9.24
C GLY A 129 15.63 18.11 -10.72
N GLN A 130 15.81 16.88 -11.18
CA GLN A 130 15.64 16.48 -12.57
C GLN A 130 14.76 15.24 -12.66
N PHE A 131 13.90 15.23 -13.67
CA PHE A 131 13.19 14.04 -14.11
C PHE A 131 14.05 13.29 -15.11
N SER A 132 14.24 11.99 -14.89
CA SER A 132 14.91 11.12 -15.85
C SER A 132 13.98 10.00 -16.28
N ASN A 133 14.09 9.60 -17.54
CA ASN A 133 13.48 8.37 -17.97
C ASN A 133 14.33 7.23 -17.40
N SER A 134 13.79 6.52 -16.40
CA SER A 134 14.29 5.17 -16.16
C SER A 134 13.96 4.38 -17.42
N VAL A 135 15.00 4.10 -18.21
CA VAL A 135 14.97 2.99 -19.14
C VAL A 135 14.65 1.82 -18.23
N SER A 136 13.45 1.26 -18.37
CA SER A 136 13.13 -0.04 -17.82
C SER A 136 14.06 -1.02 -18.52
N ASN A 137 15.31 -1.07 -18.07
CA ASN A 137 15.91 -2.36 -17.83
C ASN A 137 14.94 -2.97 -16.83
N GLU A 138 13.95 -3.69 -17.37
CA GLU A 138 13.44 -4.86 -16.71
C GLU A 138 14.69 -5.48 -16.10
N ARG A 139 14.85 -5.31 -14.80
CA ARG A 139 15.62 -6.24 -14.01
C ARG A 139 14.77 -7.50 -14.09
N HIS A 140 14.77 -8.15 -15.26
CA HIS A 140 14.95 -9.58 -15.34
C HIS A 140 15.94 -9.84 -14.23
N PHE A 141 15.41 -10.39 -13.15
CA PHE A 141 16.18 -10.89 -12.04
C PHE A 141 17.14 -11.89 -12.69
N LYS A 142 18.30 -11.41 -13.12
CA LYS A 142 19.47 -12.24 -13.40
C LYS A 142 19.81 -12.72 -12.01
N GLN A 143 19.13 -13.80 -11.62
CA GLN A 143 19.33 -14.54 -10.41
C GLN A 143 20.83 -14.70 -10.28
N ASN A 144 21.42 -13.90 -9.42
CA ASN A 144 22.84 -13.92 -9.21
C ASN A 144 23.10 -15.26 -8.52
N LYS A 145 23.55 -16.25 -9.29
CA LYS A 145 23.73 -17.66 -8.89
C LYS A 145 24.79 -17.88 -7.79
N ARG A 146 25.08 -16.87 -6.97
CA ARG A 146 26.14 -16.90 -5.95
C ARG A 146 25.73 -16.38 -4.57
N ALA A 147 24.49 -15.90 -4.38
CA ALA A 147 24.04 -15.38 -3.08
C ALA A 147 23.03 -16.26 -2.31
N PHE A 148 22.66 -17.43 -2.84
CA PHE A 148 21.70 -18.35 -2.19
C PHE A 148 22.33 -19.54 -1.46
N ALA A 149 23.65 -19.51 -1.21
CA ALA A 149 24.35 -20.58 -0.50
C ALA A 149 24.05 -20.67 1.02
N GLN A 150 23.09 -19.89 1.54
CA GLN A 150 22.78 -19.85 2.98
C GLN A 150 21.28 -19.83 3.32
N ARG A 151 20.40 -20.31 2.44
CA ARG A 151 19.04 -20.71 2.86
C ARG A 151 18.86 -22.20 2.62
N ARG A 152 19.28 -22.97 3.62
CA ARG A 152 18.92 -24.37 3.74
C ARG A 152 17.40 -24.47 4.02
N PHE A 153 16.76 -25.36 3.27
CA PHE A 153 15.42 -25.93 3.49
C PHE A 153 14.19 -25.08 3.17
N ALA A 154 13.95 -24.83 1.88
CA ALA A 154 12.60 -24.86 1.34
C ALA A 154 12.50 -26.06 0.38
N VAL A 155 11.77 -27.11 0.76
CA VAL A 155 11.52 -28.26 -0.12
C VAL A 155 10.55 -27.81 -1.20
N VAL A 156 11.01 -27.67 -2.44
CA VAL A 156 10.13 -27.49 -3.60
C VAL A 156 9.32 -28.78 -3.76
N ARG A 157 8.01 -28.71 -3.46
CA ARG A 157 7.11 -29.87 -3.52
C ARG A 157 6.70 -30.12 -4.97
N ARG A 158 6.77 -31.38 -5.42
CA ARG A 158 6.38 -31.79 -6.78
C ARG A 158 4.86 -31.97 -6.84
N VAL A 159 4.21 -31.22 -7.73
CA VAL A 159 2.75 -31.30 -8.01
C VAL A 159 2.57 -32.05 -9.32
N TYR A 160 1.57 -32.93 -9.37
CA TYR A 160 1.30 -33.80 -10.52
C TYR A 160 -0.14 -33.64 -10.96
N GLU A 161 -0.40 -33.79 -12.25
CA GLU A 161 -1.73 -33.62 -12.84
C GLU A 161 -2.24 -34.95 -13.38
N ILE A 162 -3.43 -35.38 -12.94
CA ILE A 162 -4.07 -36.63 -13.36
C ILE A 162 -5.55 -36.31 -13.63
N ASN A 163 -6.07 -36.70 -14.80
CA ASN A 163 -7.45 -36.44 -15.25
C ASN A 163 -7.90 -34.96 -15.10
N GLY A 164 -6.97 -34.01 -15.30
CA GLY A 164 -7.24 -32.57 -15.21
C GLY A 164 -7.20 -31.98 -13.79
N HIS A 165 -6.83 -32.77 -12.78
CA HIS A 165 -6.72 -32.34 -11.40
C HIS A 165 -5.27 -32.36 -10.90
N LYS A 166 -4.87 -31.33 -10.15
CA LYS A 166 -3.51 -31.17 -9.62
C LYS A 166 -3.42 -31.68 -8.19
N PHE A 167 -2.41 -32.50 -7.92
CA PHE A 167 -2.27 -33.25 -6.69
C PHE A 167 -0.87 -33.15 -6.11
N MET A 168 -0.80 -33.11 -4.78
CA MET A 168 0.44 -33.22 -4.03
C MET A 168 0.82 -34.70 -3.82
N ALA A 169 2.12 -34.99 -3.89
CA ALA A 169 2.66 -36.32 -3.65
C ALA A 169 2.66 -36.67 -2.15
N THR A 170 1.67 -37.42 -1.68
CA THR A 170 1.62 -37.96 -0.30
C THR A 170 1.39 -39.47 -0.34
N PHE A 171 2.03 -40.19 0.59
CA PHE A 171 1.87 -41.65 0.71
C PHE A 171 0.71 -41.97 1.64
N PHE A 172 -0.36 -42.55 1.10
CA PHE A 172 -1.48 -43.05 1.88
C PHE A 172 -1.34 -44.54 2.14
N ARG A 173 -1.70 -44.98 3.35
CA ARG A 173 -1.65 -46.40 3.74
C ARG A 173 -2.87 -47.20 3.28
N GLN A 174 -3.85 -46.53 2.67
CA GLN A 174 -5.07 -47.12 2.12
C GLN A 174 -5.43 -46.38 0.82
N PRO A 175 -6.05 -47.04 -0.17
CA PRO A 175 -6.48 -46.37 -1.39
C PRO A 175 -7.61 -45.37 -1.10
N THR A 176 -7.52 -44.18 -1.70
CA THR A 176 -8.45 -43.06 -1.49
C THR A 176 -9.10 -42.63 -2.81
N PHE A 177 -10.27 -42.01 -2.74
CA PHE A 177 -11.01 -41.50 -3.90
C PHE A 177 -10.83 -39.99 -4.07
N CYS A 178 -10.90 -39.49 -5.30
CA CYS A 178 -10.93 -38.05 -5.55
C CYS A 178 -12.20 -37.44 -4.97
N SER A 179 -12.07 -36.35 -4.19
CA SER A 179 -13.21 -35.60 -3.64
C SER A 179 -14.00 -34.82 -4.71
N ILE A 180 -13.46 -34.65 -5.91
CA ILE A 180 -14.06 -33.85 -6.98
C ILE A 180 -14.81 -34.73 -7.99
N CYS A 181 -14.20 -35.85 -8.43
CA CYS A 181 -14.76 -36.71 -9.48
C CYS A 181 -15.14 -38.13 -9.04
N SER A 182 -14.96 -38.49 -7.76
CA SER A 182 -15.32 -39.81 -7.20
C SER A 182 -14.67 -41.03 -7.88
N GLU A 183 -13.65 -40.82 -8.71
CA GLU A 183 -12.84 -41.88 -9.32
C GLU A 183 -11.76 -42.39 -8.37
N PHE A 184 -11.39 -43.68 -8.51
CA PHE A 184 -10.46 -44.38 -7.62
C PHE A 184 -9.01 -44.00 -7.90
N ILE A 185 -8.26 -43.66 -6.85
CA ILE A 185 -6.84 -43.28 -6.95
C ILE A 185 -6.02 -44.30 -6.17
N CYS A 186 -5.55 -45.35 -6.84
CA CYS A 186 -4.69 -46.35 -6.22
C CYS A 186 -3.22 -45.94 -6.41
N VAL A 187 -2.55 -45.60 -5.30
CA VAL A 187 -1.11 -45.29 -5.17
C VAL A 187 -0.43 -44.89 -6.49
N TYR A 188 -0.79 -43.71 -6.98
CA TYR A 188 0.11 -42.60 -7.30
C TYR A 188 -0.77 -41.33 -7.33
N MET A 189 -0.61 -40.47 -6.31
CA MET A 189 -0.88 -39.02 -6.30
C MET A 189 -2.34 -38.54 -6.26
N CYS A 190 -2.78 -38.02 -5.09
CA CYS A 190 -3.97 -37.19 -4.77
C CYS A 190 -4.12 -37.14 -3.23
N ASN A 191 -4.37 -36.06 -2.48
CA ASN A 191 -5.09 -34.78 -2.61
C ASN A 191 -4.47 -33.86 -1.52
N THR A 192 -4.43 -32.52 -1.60
CA THR A 192 -5.48 -31.52 -1.87
C THR A 192 -4.85 -30.24 -2.43
#